data_AF-A0A183EYU8-F1
#
_entry.id   AF-A0A183EYU8-F1
#
_cell.length_a   1.000
_cell.length_b   1.000
_cell.length_c   1.000
_cell.angle_alpha   90.00
_cell.angle_beta   90.00
_cell.angle_gamma   90.00
#
_symmetry.space_group_name_H-M   'P 1'
#
loop_
_entity.id
_entity.type
_entity.pdbx_description
1 polymer ?
#
loop_
_entity_poly.entity_id
_entity_poly.type
_entity_poly.pdbx_seq_one_letter_code
_entity_poly.pdbx_strand_id
1 'polypeptide(L)'
;MHIFRYNCGDESCYLDLARLRGVKYFTWAKNDKVIAVGENLQRAGQSHKKFQNYRFDGAEFRRLVLLQIEYVRRHPAYVAEVRKRRRKQFNEEL
;
A
#
# COMPACT_ATOMS: atom_id res chain seq x y z
N MET A 1 23.39 -10.72 -6.70
CA MET A 1 23.07 -9.83 -7.84
C MET A 1 21.56 -9.86 -8.04
N HIS A 2 20.95 -8.70 -8.27
CA HIS A 2 19.56 -8.33 -7.98
C HIS A 2 18.45 -9.22 -8.58
N ILE A 3 17.44 -9.51 -7.75
CA ILE A 3 16.08 -9.83 -8.23
C ILE A 3 15.10 -9.06 -7.32
N PHE A 4 14.80 -7.82 -7.71
CA PHE A 4 13.65 -7.07 -7.22
C PHE A 4 12.56 -7.18 -8.28
N ARG A 5 11.34 -7.58 -7.91
CA ARG A 5 10.26 -7.69 -8.90
C ARG A 5 8.93 -7.49 -8.19
N TYR A 6 8.33 -6.31 -8.35
CA TYR A 6 6.97 -6.11 -7.86
C TYR A 6 6.01 -5.48 -8.89
N ASN A 7 4.80 -6.03 -8.84
CA ASN A 7 3.49 -5.65 -9.39
C ASN A 7 3.32 -5.27 -10.86
N CYS A 8 4.38 -4.95 -11.61
CA CYS A 8 4.32 -4.85 -13.08
C CYS A 8 5.62 -5.33 -13.76
N GLY A 9 6.68 -5.64 -13.01
CA GLY A 9 8.02 -5.81 -13.58
C GLY A 9 8.80 -4.50 -13.73
N ASP A 10 8.20 -3.40 -13.30
CA ASP A 10 8.81 -2.07 -13.13
C ASP A 10 8.75 -1.71 -11.64
N GLU A 11 9.93 -1.48 -11.07
CA GLU A 11 10.11 -1.19 -9.63
C GLU A 11 9.72 0.24 -9.27
N SER A 12 9.78 1.19 -10.21
CA SER A 12 9.56 2.61 -9.93
C SER A 12 8.14 3.07 -10.24
N CYS A 13 7.39 2.38 -11.11
CA CYS A 13 6.08 2.82 -11.61
C CYS A 13 5.11 3.31 -10.51
N TYR A 14 4.86 2.52 -9.46
CA TYR A 14 3.96 2.93 -8.37
C TYR A 14 4.60 3.91 -7.37
N LEU A 15 5.93 3.86 -7.23
CA LEU A 15 6.67 4.81 -6.40
C LEU A 15 6.59 6.22 -6.98
N ASP A 16 6.76 6.34 -8.30
CA ASP A 16 6.73 7.61 -9.02
C ASP A 16 5.33 8.22 -8.99
N LEU A 17 4.28 7.41 -9.16
CA LEU A 17 2.89 7.87 -8.99
C LEU A 17 2.62 8.39 -7.58
N ALA A 18 3.11 7.69 -6.54
CA ALA A 18 2.96 8.14 -5.16
C ALA A 18 3.70 9.46 -4.91
N ARG A 19 4.92 9.61 -5.46
CA ARG A 19 5.70 10.84 -5.38
C ARG A 19 5.01 12.01 -6.08
N LEU A 20 4.48 11.82 -7.29
CA LEU A 20 3.73 12.84 -8.03
C LEU A 20 2.50 13.32 -7.25
N ARG A 21 1.86 12.43 -6.50
CA ARG A 21 0.72 12.76 -5.63
C ARG A 21 1.12 13.34 -4.27
N GLY A 22 2.42 13.40 -3.96
CA GLY A 22 2.92 13.84 -2.66
C GLY A 22 2.54 12.91 -1.51
N VAL A 23 2.23 11.64 -1.79
CA VAL A 23 1.85 10.65 -0.77
C VAL A 23 2.99 9.68 -0.50
N LYS A 24 3.10 9.23 0.74
CA LYS A 24 4.11 8.24 1.10
C LYS A 24 3.79 6.89 0.47
N TYR A 25 4.76 6.34 -0.26
CA TYR A 25 4.67 5.01 -0.82
C TYR A 25 5.00 3.95 0.23
N PHE A 26 4.11 2.97 0.39
CA PHE A 26 4.33 1.77 1.19
C PHE A 26 4.26 0.56 0.27
N THR A 27 5.23 -0.33 0.39
CA THR A 27 5.29 -1.57 -0.39
C THR A 27 5.92 -2.68 0.42
N TRP A 28 5.94 -3.89 -0.14
CA TRP A 28 6.47 -5.09 0.49
C TRP A 28 7.97 -4.96 0.75
N ALA A 29 8.38 -5.16 2.01
CA ALA A 29 9.78 -5.04 2.41
C ALA A 29 10.64 -6.22 1.92
N LYS A 30 10.06 -7.41 1.76
CA LYS A 30 10.76 -8.62 1.30
C LYS A 30 9.98 -9.35 0.20
N ASN A 31 10.67 -9.66 -0.91
CA ASN A 31 10.09 -10.25 -2.14
C ASN A 31 9.57 -11.67 -1.95
N ASP A 32 10.10 -12.39 -0.96
CA ASP A 32 9.68 -13.74 -0.59
C ASP A 32 8.30 -13.78 0.09
N LYS A 33 7.75 -12.63 0.48
CA LYS A 33 6.44 -12.54 1.17
C LYS A 33 5.26 -12.38 0.24
N VAL A 34 5.48 -12.28 -1.08
CA VAL A 34 4.44 -12.23 -2.11
C VAL A 34 4.79 -13.23 -3.21
N ILE A 35 4.02 -14.29 -3.29
CA ILE A 35 4.26 -15.42 -4.18
C ILE A 35 3.13 -15.45 -5.20
N ALA A 36 3.48 -15.44 -6.48
CA ALA A 36 2.48 -15.58 -7.53
C ALA A 36 1.91 -17.02 -7.53
N VAL A 37 0.59 -17.15 -7.59
CA VAL A 37 -0.12 -18.44 -7.52
C VAL A 37 -0.96 -18.64 -8.77
N GLY A 38 -0.73 -19.77 -9.44
CA GLY A 38 -1.52 -20.22 -10.59
C GLY A 38 -0.89 -19.96 -11.96
N GLU A 39 -1.29 -20.79 -12.93
CA GLU A 39 -1.11 -20.50 -14.35
C GLU A 39 -1.89 -19.23 -14.71
N ASN A 40 -1.30 -18.41 -15.59
CA ASN A 40 -1.94 -17.20 -16.08
C ASN A 40 -3.28 -17.58 -16.73
N LEU A 41 -4.39 -17.32 -16.04
CA LEU A 41 -5.74 -17.45 -16.57
C LEU A 41 -5.96 -16.32 -17.59
N GLN A 42 -5.27 -16.34 -18.74
CA GLN A 42 -5.59 -15.42 -19.83
C GLN A 42 -5.13 -15.89 -21.20
N ARG A 43 -6.09 -15.79 -22.13
CA ARG A 43 -5.99 -16.07 -23.57
C ARG A 43 -4.80 -15.36 -24.19
N ALA A 44 -4.25 -16.00 -25.22
CA ALA A 44 -3.14 -15.55 -26.05
C ALA A 44 -3.06 -14.01 -26.17
N GLY A 45 -2.01 -13.40 -25.58
CA GLY A 45 -1.60 -12.04 -25.90
C GLY A 45 -1.27 -11.09 -24.73
N GLN A 46 -1.67 -11.37 -23.49
CA GLN A 46 -1.39 -10.44 -22.36
C GLN A 46 -0.82 -11.15 -21.13
N SER A 47 0.42 -11.64 -21.23
CA SER A 47 1.18 -12.17 -20.08
C SER A 47 1.77 -11.02 -19.24
N HIS A 48 0.91 -10.16 -18.69
CA HIS A 48 1.35 -9.09 -17.78
C HIS A 48 1.15 -9.49 -16.32
N LYS A 49 2.18 -9.29 -15.48
CA LYS A 49 2.20 -9.66 -14.05
C LYS A 49 1.06 -9.08 -13.21
N LYS A 50 0.45 -7.99 -13.67
CA LYS A 50 -0.73 -7.38 -13.03
C LYS A 50 -1.97 -8.28 -13.04
N PHE A 51 -2.04 -9.23 -13.97
CA PHE A 51 -3.16 -10.15 -14.15
C PHE A 51 -2.92 -11.52 -13.51
N GLN A 52 -1.88 -11.65 -12.69
CA GLN A 52 -1.57 -12.86 -11.96
C GLN A 52 -2.16 -12.79 -10.55
N ASN A 53 -2.65 -13.93 -10.04
CA ASN A 53 -3.04 -14.03 -8.65
C ASN A 53 -1.80 -14.14 -7.77
N TYR A 54 -1.86 -13.58 -6.57
CA TYR A 54 -0.77 -13.65 -5.60
C TYR A 54 -1.30 -14.14 -4.26
N ARG A 55 -0.49 -14.96 -3.59
CA ARG A 55 -0.62 -15.29 -2.18
C ARG A 55 0.48 -14.55 -1.43
N PHE A 56 0.17 -14.08 -0.23
CA PHE A 56 1.12 -13.33 0.59
C PHE A 56 1.08 -13.76 2.05
N ASP A 57 2.11 -13.38 2.78
CA ASP A 57 2.21 -13.57 4.22
C ASP A 57 1.29 -12.58 4.95
N GLY A 58 0.27 -13.11 5.64
CA GLY A 58 -0.73 -12.30 6.32
C GLY A 58 -0.17 -11.50 7.51
N ALA A 59 0.86 -12.01 8.19
CA ALA A 59 1.49 -11.31 9.30
C ALA A 59 2.29 -10.10 8.80
N GLU A 60 3.03 -10.27 7.69
CA GLU A 60 3.75 -9.17 7.04
C GLU A 60 2.78 -8.12 6.49
N PHE A 61 1.68 -8.55 5.85
CA PHE A 61 0.64 -7.63 5.39
C PHE A 61 0.09 -6.79 6.54
N ARG A 62 -0.30 -7.44 7.65
CA ARG A 62 -0.79 -6.74 8.84
C ARG A 62 0.24 -5.76 9.38
N ARG A 63 1.52 -6.15 9.44
CA ARG A 63 2.61 -5.26 9.89
C ARG A 63 2.71 -4.01 9.02
N LEU A 64 2.66 -4.16 7.69
CA LEU A 64 2.70 -3.04 6.75
C LEU A 64 1.49 -2.11 6.90
N VAL A 65 0.29 -2.67 7.12
CA VAL A 65 -0.92 -1.86 7.39
C VAL A 65 -0.80 -1.07 8.70
N LEU A 66 -0.26 -1.68 9.76
CA LEU A 66 -0.05 -0.98 11.04
C LEU A 66 0.94 0.19 10.91
N LEU A 67 2.00 0.02 10.11
CA LEU A 67 2.93 1.12 9.82
C LEU A 67 2.27 2.27 9.06
N GLN A 68 1.37 1.95 8.12
CA GLN A 68 0.60 2.96 7.39
C GLN A 68 -0.36 3.73 8.31
N ILE A 69 -1.06 3.01 9.20
CA ILE A 69 -1.93 3.61 10.22
C ILE A 69 -1.13 4.59 11.08
N GLU A 70 0.03 4.17 11.58
CA GLU A 70 0.86 5.02 12.43
C GLU A 70 1.34 6.28 11.69
N TYR A 71 1.73 6.12 10.42
CA TYR A 71 2.11 7.26 9.57
C TYR A 71 0.97 8.26 9.40
N VAL A 72 -0.24 7.79 9.09
CA VAL A 72 -1.42 8.67 8.92
C VAL A 72 -1.80 9.34 10.24
N ARG A 73 -1.76 8.61 11.38
CA ARG A 73 -2.10 9.16 12.70
C ARG A 73 -1.19 10.30 13.12
N ARG A 74 0.09 10.26 12.71
CA ARG A 74 1.07 11.32 12.97
C ARG A 74 1.02 12.45 11.95
N HIS A 75 0.24 12.31 10.86
CA HIS A 75 0.19 13.32 9.81
C HIS A 75 -0.47 14.62 10.32
N PRO A 76 0.15 15.81 10.17
CA PRO A 76 -0.37 17.06 10.72
C PRO A 76 -1.80 17.37 10.29
N ALA A 77 -2.13 17.14 9.01
CA ALA A 77 -3.50 17.36 8.51
C ALA A 77 -4.53 16.44 9.19
N TYR A 78 -4.18 15.17 9.45
CA TYR A 78 -5.07 14.26 10.15
C TYR A 78 -5.28 14.70 11.61
N VAL A 79 -4.20 15.06 12.30
CA VAL A 79 -4.25 15.56 13.68
C VAL A 79 -5.12 16.83 13.77
N ALA A 80 -4.97 17.76 12.83
CA ALA A 80 -5.77 18.97 12.77
C ALA A 80 -7.27 18.66 12.61
N GLU A 81 -7.63 17.74 11.71
CA GLU A 81 -9.01 17.35 11.48
C GLU A 81 -9.62 16.61 12.69
N VAL A 82 -8.87 15.71 13.34
CA VAL A 82 -9.33 15.05 14.56
C VAL A 82 -9.60 16.07 15.67
N ARG A 83 -8.73 17.07 15.85
CA ARG A 83 -8.93 18.16 16.82
C ARG A 83 -10.17 18.98 16.52
N LYS A 84 -10.41 19.32 15.24
CA LYS A 84 -11.64 20.03 14.81
C LYS A 84 -12.90 19.23 15.15
N ARG A 85 -12.92 17.93 14.81
CA ARG A 85 -14.06 17.04 15.11
C ARG A 85 -14.35 16.95 16.60
N ARG A 86 -13.32 16.78 17.44
CA ARG A 86 -13.48 16.74 18.91
C ARG A 86 -14.08 18.02 19.49
N ARG A 87 -13.62 19.18 19.01
CA ARG A 87 -14.18 20.48 19.45
C ARG A 87 -15.64 20.62 19.05
N LYS A 88 -15.99 20.20 17.82
CA LYS A 88 -17.38 20.24 17.35
C LYS A 88 -18.28 19.36 18.23
N GLN A 89 -17.86 18.14 18.53
CA GLN A 89 -18.60 17.23 19.39
C GLN A 89 -18.80 17.79 20.81
N PHE A 90 -17.73 18.33 21.43
CA PHE A 90 -17.84 18.95 22.76
C PHE A 90 -18.83 20.12 22.78
N ASN A 91 -18.84 20.94 21.73
CA ASN A 91 -19.77 22.07 21.62
C ASN A 91 -21.23 21.64 21.34
N GLU A 92 -21.46 20.44 20.82
CA GLU A 92 -22.80 19.88 20.58
C GLU A 92 -23.38 19.18 21.82
N GLU A 93 -22.53 18.78 22.77
CA GLU A 93 -22.89 18.13 24.04
C GLU A 93 -23.14 19.14 25.20
N LEU A 94 -22.93 20.44 24.96
CA LEU A 94 -23.13 21.57 25.87
C LEU A 94 -24.40 22.36 25.51
#